data_AF-Q57U36-F1
#
_entry.id   AF-Q57U36-F1
#
_cell.length_a   1.000
_cell.length_b   1.000
_cell.length_c   1.000
_cell.angle_alpha   90.00
_cell.angle_beta   90.00
_cell.angle_gamma   90.00
#
_symmetry.space_group_name_H-M   'P 1'
#
loop_
_entity.id
_entity.type
_entity.pdbx_description
1 polymer ?
#
loop_
_entity_poly.entity_id
_entity_poly.type
_entity_poly.pdbx_seq_one_letter_code
_entity_poly.pdbx_strand_id
1 'polypeptide(L)'
;MYAIKIFVISLLLAFHTATSGASDFLNEDEFVALCLMIKVTKNALRRIKEAREVTKDATRIGARCLQVAGLGILNKICENTDDETCGRRRAFWDAAKDLVNRRHGGVSMRGADSEAEDEEEEGSESADPEESDWEETDEEESHSKEEDRKSHSHEEKQKIHPKEEDQKPHSKEEVQEEARREETISTNTRLDHRTLEKVQQIAGTAAQVYVDITKTPWVPHSGDLERKIYQALYGVPREPEEIREGTASRDGVCRQKATRSAVNNPPATLSRDLLCMCATDVESREKTKLCCQNCVAGPNLAVWKPNRDSWERWNYLRAQCAVVRDLQIGFKEMVKKFTHKFGHRHDNSIGTELYMGFTTRYHMWPLSLFHKPVPGPGVVYVLMGDRRGDEDVPWVRLLEQVTKEMGGLPLGVGEEKQYAETLEKLDSELKQLFPVE
;
A
#
# COMPACT_ATOMS: atom_id res chain seq x y z
N MET A 1 8.61 9.78 -66.46
CA MET A 1 9.80 10.00 -65.59
C MET A 1 9.58 11.04 -64.49
N TYR A 2 8.87 12.15 -64.70
CA TYR A 2 8.64 13.17 -63.66
C TYR A 2 7.85 12.66 -62.44
N ALA A 3 6.83 11.81 -62.63
CA ALA A 3 6.02 11.28 -61.53
C ALA A 3 6.83 10.43 -60.52
N ILE A 4 7.82 9.67 -60.98
CA ILE A 4 8.67 8.83 -60.12
C ILE A 4 9.59 9.72 -59.24
N LYS A 5 10.12 10.82 -59.78
CA LYS A 5 10.95 11.75 -59.00
C LYS A 5 10.15 12.45 -57.90
N ILE A 6 8.90 12.83 -58.17
CA ILE A 6 8.03 13.46 -57.16
C ILE A 6 7.69 12.46 -56.05
N PHE A 7 7.45 11.18 -56.39
CA PHE A 7 7.14 10.15 -55.40
C PHE A 7 8.34 9.85 -54.49
N VAL A 8 9.56 9.77 -55.05
CA VAL A 8 10.79 9.55 -54.26
C VAL A 8 11.11 10.75 -53.35
N ILE A 9 10.92 11.98 -53.84
CA ILE A 9 11.12 13.19 -53.02
C ILE A 9 10.07 13.27 -51.91
N SER A 10 8.82 12.87 -52.18
CA SER A 10 7.75 12.83 -51.17
C SER A 10 8.01 11.76 -50.10
N LEU A 11 8.53 10.60 -50.49
CA LEU A 11 8.98 9.56 -49.56
C LEU A 11 10.17 10.05 -48.73
N LEU A 12 11.17 10.69 -49.34
CA LEU A 12 12.34 11.23 -48.61
C LEU A 12 11.97 12.37 -47.66
N LEU A 13 11.01 13.23 -48.04
CA LEU A 13 10.48 14.29 -47.16
C LEU A 13 9.65 13.69 -46.01
N ALA A 14 8.82 12.67 -46.27
CA ALA A 14 8.07 11.98 -45.22
C ALA A 14 8.98 11.22 -44.25
N PHE A 15 10.08 10.65 -44.74
CA PHE A 15 11.11 10.01 -43.92
C PHE A 15 11.97 11.02 -43.14
N HIS A 16 12.23 12.21 -43.67
CA HIS A 16 13.00 13.25 -42.96
C HIS A 16 12.19 14.07 -41.95
N THR A 17 10.86 14.18 -42.09
CA THR A 17 10.04 14.84 -41.07
C THR A 17 9.75 13.96 -39.84
N ALA A 18 9.96 12.64 -39.94
CA ALA A 18 9.82 11.71 -38.82
C ALA A 18 11.05 11.66 -37.87
N THR A 19 12.15 12.34 -38.20
CA THR A 19 13.39 12.35 -37.40
C THR A 19 13.56 13.61 -36.53
N SER A 20 12.49 14.39 -36.32
CA SER A 20 12.53 15.57 -35.46
C SER A 20 12.16 15.21 -34.00
N GLY A 21 13.19 14.85 -33.21
CA GLY A 21 13.16 14.91 -31.74
C GLY A 21 12.39 13.81 -30.99
N ALA A 22 12.26 12.60 -31.54
CA ALA A 22 11.70 11.46 -30.81
C ALA A 22 12.60 11.10 -29.61
N SER A 23 12.02 10.98 -28.41
CA SER A 23 12.72 10.41 -27.27
C SER A 23 13.32 9.05 -27.67
N ASP A 24 14.57 8.79 -27.30
CA ASP A 24 15.23 7.48 -27.49
C ASP A 24 14.46 6.31 -26.81
N PHE A 25 13.45 6.66 -26.00
CA PHE A 25 12.69 5.77 -25.14
C PHE A 25 11.21 5.72 -25.56
N LEU A 26 10.65 4.50 -25.64
CA LEU A 26 9.28 4.25 -26.11
C LEU A 26 8.19 4.68 -25.12
N ASN A 27 8.45 4.53 -23.82
CA ASN A 27 7.50 4.69 -22.71
C ASN A 27 7.97 5.72 -21.67
N GLU A 28 8.81 6.69 -22.06
CA GLU A 28 9.41 7.65 -21.11
C GLU A 28 8.36 8.45 -20.34
N ASP A 29 7.35 8.94 -21.05
CA ASP A 29 6.28 9.76 -20.52
C ASP A 29 5.38 8.97 -19.54
N GLU A 30 5.03 7.73 -19.90
CA GLU A 30 4.27 6.81 -19.07
C GLU A 30 5.07 6.40 -17.83
N PHE A 31 6.37 6.15 -17.99
CA PHE A 31 7.28 5.84 -16.89
C PHE A 31 7.35 6.99 -15.90
N VAL A 32 7.51 8.23 -16.38
CA VAL A 32 7.49 9.43 -15.52
C VAL A 32 6.16 9.51 -14.77
N ALA A 33 5.03 9.32 -15.46
CA ALA A 33 3.71 9.36 -14.83
C ALA A 33 3.54 8.27 -13.74
N LEU A 34 3.90 7.02 -14.03
CA LEU A 34 3.89 5.94 -13.03
C LEU A 34 4.81 6.20 -11.85
N CYS A 35 6.02 6.68 -12.11
CA CYS A 35 6.99 6.96 -11.04
C CYS A 35 6.46 8.01 -10.07
N LEU A 36 5.76 9.04 -10.56
CA LEU A 36 5.09 10.01 -9.69
C LEU A 36 4.03 9.33 -8.82
N MET A 37 3.18 8.50 -9.42
CA MET A 37 2.15 7.76 -8.68
C MET A 37 2.78 6.86 -7.61
N ILE A 38 3.85 6.14 -7.94
CA ILE A 38 4.58 5.29 -6.99
C ILE A 38 5.23 6.11 -5.87
N LYS A 39 5.91 7.22 -6.18
CA LYS A 39 6.57 8.08 -5.19
C LYS A 39 5.56 8.62 -4.18
N VAL A 40 4.44 9.15 -4.68
CA VAL A 40 3.38 9.73 -3.84
C VAL A 40 2.71 8.66 -2.98
N THR A 41 2.44 7.49 -3.56
CA THR A 41 1.87 6.33 -2.85
C THR A 41 2.80 5.83 -1.74
N LYS A 42 4.10 5.70 -2.02
CA LYS A 42 5.11 5.32 -1.00
C LYS A 42 5.28 6.39 0.07
N ASN A 43 5.14 7.68 -0.28
CA ASN A 43 5.19 8.75 0.70
C ASN A 43 3.99 8.71 1.66
N ALA A 44 2.80 8.37 1.16
CA ALA A 44 1.62 8.17 2.00
C ALA A 44 1.79 6.98 2.96
N LEU A 45 2.33 5.86 2.49
CA LEU A 45 2.71 4.73 3.37
C LEU A 45 3.69 5.15 4.45
N ARG A 46 4.73 5.91 4.08
CA ARG A 46 5.72 6.41 5.02
C ARG A 46 5.06 7.24 6.13
N ARG A 47 4.19 8.19 5.79
CA ARG A 47 3.48 9.00 6.79
C ARG A 47 2.55 8.18 7.68
N ILE A 48 1.88 7.17 7.12
CA ILE A 48 1.09 6.24 7.93
C ILE A 48 1.98 5.52 8.95
N LYS A 49 3.14 5.02 8.53
CA LYS A 49 4.11 4.35 9.42
C LYS A 49 4.64 5.34 10.48
N GLU A 50 5.08 6.52 10.08
CA GLU A 50 5.57 7.58 10.97
C GLU A 50 4.51 7.97 12.02
N ALA A 51 3.25 8.18 11.61
CA ALA A 51 2.18 8.53 12.54
C ALA A 51 1.86 7.41 13.54
N ARG A 52 1.86 6.15 13.09
CA ARG A 52 1.68 5.01 13.99
C ARG A 52 2.82 4.88 14.97
N GLU A 53 4.07 5.04 14.54
CA GLU A 53 5.21 5.01 15.47
C GLU A 53 5.13 6.13 16.51
N VAL A 54 4.75 7.36 16.12
CA VAL A 54 4.49 8.46 17.08
C VAL A 54 3.41 8.07 18.11
N THR A 55 2.29 7.49 17.67
CA THR A 55 1.25 7.04 18.62
C THR A 55 1.71 5.91 19.55
N LYS A 56 2.52 4.97 19.04
CA LYS A 56 3.11 3.89 19.84
C LYS A 56 4.13 4.40 20.85
N ASP A 57 5.00 5.33 20.45
CA ASP A 57 6.01 5.92 21.32
C ASP A 57 5.37 6.76 22.42
N ALA A 58 4.35 7.56 22.09
CA ALA A 58 3.57 8.32 23.06
C ALA A 58 2.90 7.39 24.10
N THR A 59 2.22 6.33 23.64
CA THR A 59 1.57 5.35 24.53
C THR A 59 2.57 4.55 25.36
N ARG A 60 3.76 4.24 24.82
CA ARG A 60 4.87 3.62 25.57
C ARG A 60 5.37 4.52 26.70
N ILE A 61 5.56 5.82 26.44
CA ILE A 61 5.95 6.80 27.47
C ILE A 61 4.84 6.91 28.53
N GLY A 62 3.57 6.99 28.10
CA GLY A 62 2.41 6.97 28.99
C GLY A 62 2.41 5.73 29.91
N ALA A 63 2.61 4.54 29.34
CA ALA A 63 2.67 3.28 30.07
C ALA A 63 3.79 3.27 31.12
N ARG A 64 4.99 3.76 30.78
CA ARG A 64 6.10 3.90 31.74
C ARG A 64 5.76 4.88 32.86
N CYS A 65 5.11 6.01 32.55
CA CYS A 65 4.67 6.97 33.55
C CYS A 65 3.61 6.36 34.50
N LEU A 66 2.68 5.56 33.96
CA LEU A 66 1.68 4.83 34.76
C LEU A 66 2.33 3.85 35.74
N GLN A 67 3.38 3.13 35.33
CA GLN A 67 4.09 2.16 36.18
C GLN A 67 4.79 2.82 37.39
N VAL A 68 5.23 4.08 37.26
CA VAL A 68 5.98 4.77 38.32
C VAL A 68 5.12 5.68 39.20
N ALA A 69 4.06 6.30 38.66
CA ALA A 69 3.23 7.26 39.40
C ALA A 69 1.80 6.77 39.67
N GLY A 70 1.35 5.70 39.01
CA GLY A 70 -0.03 5.21 39.12
C GLY A 70 -1.05 6.05 38.35
N LEU A 71 -2.15 5.39 37.93
CA LEU A 71 -3.20 6.02 37.10
C LEU A 71 -3.93 7.13 37.86
N GLY A 72 -4.23 6.95 39.15
CA GLY A 72 -4.96 7.96 39.95
C GLY A 72 -4.24 9.31 40.07
N ILE A 73 -2.90 9.34 39.93
CA ILE A 73 -2.13 10.59 39.95
C ILE A 73 -2.08 11.24 38.57
N LEU A 74 -2.06 10.45 37.50
CA LEU A 74 -1.88 10.92 36.13
C LEU A 74 -3.19 11.18 35.38
N ASN A 75 -4.29 10.53 35.77
CA ASN A 75 -5.57 10.57 35.08
C ASN A 75 -6.57 11.60 35.66
N LYS A 76 -6.09 12.77 36.08
CA LYS A 76 -6.98 13.86 36.56
C LYS A 76 -7.62 14.69 35.43
N ILE A 77 -7.60 14.23 34.18
CA ILE A 77 -7.57 15.14 33.01
C ILE A 77 -8.90 15.23 32.24
N CYS A 78 -10.03 14.83 32.83
CA CYS A 78 -11.34 14.88 32.15
C CYS A 78 -12.53 15.15 33.08
N GLU A 79 -12.32 15.83 34.21
CA GLU A 79 -13.43 16.17 35.11
C GLU A 79 -14.27 17.30 34.49
N ASN A 80 -15.50 16.96 34.05
CA ASN A 80 -16.57 17.85 33.58
C ASN A 80 -16.53 18.32 32.10
N THR A 81 -15.77 17.69 31.21
CA THR A 81 -15.86 17.95 29.77
C THR A 81 -15.86 16.65 28.95
N ASP A 82 -16.86 16.51 28.07
CA ASP A 82 -16.95 15.44 27.06
C ASP A 82 -16.57 15.94 25.66
N ASP A 83 -15.59 16.84 25.60
CA ASP A 83 -15.07 17.29 24.31
C ASP A 83 -14.21 16.21 23.63
N GLU A 84 -14.05 16.33 22.32
CA GLU A 84 -13.28 15.39 21.50
C GLU A 84 -11.81 15.27 21.97
N THR A 85 -11.27 16.31 22.63
CA THR A 85 -9.92 16.30 23.19
C THR A 85 -9.84 15.39 24.39
N CYS A 86 -10.83 15.45 25.29
CA CYS A 86 -10.96 14.55 26.41
C CYS A 86 -11.14 13.09 25.94
N GLY A 87 -11.98 12.85 24.92
CA GLY A 87 -12.13 11.52 24.31
C GLY A 87 -10.78 10.95 23.83
N ARG A 88 -9.96 11.75 23.14
CA ARG A 88 -8.60 11.35 22.70
C ARG A 88 -7.64 11.12 23.87
N ARG A 89 -7.73 11.90 24.96
CA ARG A 89 -6.93 11.69 26.18
C ARG A 89 -7.32 10.42 26.92
N ARG A 90 -8.61 10.08 26.99
CA ARG A 90 -9.08 8.79 27.53
C ARG A 90 -8.49 7.64 26.71
N ALA A 91 -8.63 7.69 25.38
CA ALA A 91 -8.04 6.68 24.47
C ALA A 91 -6.51 6.53 24.62
N PHE A 92 -5.78 7.63 24.87
CA PHE A 92 -4.36 7.58 25.19
C PHE A 92 -4.08 6.78 26.47
N TRP A 93 -4.80 7.06 27.55
CA TRP A 93 -4.61 6.38 28.84
C TRP A 93 -5.05 4.92 28.79
N ASP A 94 -6.13 4.60 28.08
CA ASP A 94 -6.59 3.23 27.86
C ASP A 94 -5.51 2.42 27.13
N ALA A 95 -4.96 2.97 26.04
CA ALA A 95 -3.87 2.33 25.30
C ALA A 95 -2.60 2.15 26.15
N ALA A 96 -2.27 3.12 27.01
CA ALA A 96 -1.16 3.01 27.95
C ALA A 96 -1.41 1.94 29.02
N LYS A 97 -2.62 1.86 29.60
CA LYS A 97 -3.04 0.85 30.59
C LYS A 97 -2.99 -0.55 29.99
N ASP A 98 -3.44 -0.73 28.75
CA ASP A 98 -3.35 -1.99 28.02
C ASP A 98 -1.91 -2.46 27.84
N LEU A 99 -0.97 -1.56 27.52
CA LEU A 99 0.45 -1.88 27.41
C LEU A 99 1.06 -2.33 28.76
N VAL A 100 0.67 -1.68 29.86
CA VAL A 100 1.09 -2.07 31.21
C VAL A 100 0.55 -3.46 31.55
N ASN A 101 -0.73 -3.71 31.31
CA ASN A 101 -1.39 -4.99 31.57
C ASN A 101 -0.76 -6.13 30.76
N ARG A 102 -0.42 -5.92 29.48
CA ARG A 102 0.26 -6.94 28.66
C ARG A 102 1.65 -7.30 29.19
N ARG A 103 2.39 -6.35 29.78
CA ARG A 103 3.70 -6.64 30.40
C ARG A 103 3.57 -7.40 31.71
N HIS A 104 2.58 -7.06 32.54
CA HIS A 104 2.39 -7.74 33.84
C HIS A 104 1.63 -9.08 33.72
N GLY A 105 0.80 -9.25 32.69
CA GLY A 105 0.03 -10.48 32.42
C GLY A 105 0.80 -11.58 31.67
N GLY A 106 2.04 -11.32 31.24
CA GLY A 106 2.90 -12.31 30.56
C GLY A 106 3.50 -13.38 31.48
N VAL A 107 3.21 -13.33 32.79
CA VAL A 107 3.70 -14.28 33.81
C VAL A 107 2.53 -14.75 34.68
N SER A 108 1.47 -15.32 34.09
CA SER A 108 0.53 -16.25 34.76
C SER A 108 -0.66 -16.56 33.84
N MET A 109 -0.56 -17.65 33.08
CA MET A 109 -1.66 -18.59 32.75
C MET A 109 -1.01 -19.91 32.37
N ARG A 110 -0.36 -20.52 33.38
CA ARG A 110 -0.12 -21.97 33.46
C ARG A 110 -1.30 -22.50 34.27
N GLY A 111 -2.18 -23.27 33.64
CA GLY A 111 -3.27 -23.96 34.33
C GLY A 111 -4.67 -23.44 33.98
N ALA A 112 -5.17 -23.90 32.83
CA ALA A 112 -6.56 -24.33 32.68
C ALA A 112 -6.55 -25.32 31.50
N ASP A 113 -6.59 -26.60 31.86
CA ASP A 113 -7.44 -27.67 31.30
C ASP A 113 -7.48 -27.81 29.76
N SER A 114 -7.27 -28.95 29.10
CA SER A 114 -7.17 -30.36 29.46
C SER A 114 -6.87 -31.13 28.15
N GLU A 115 -6.05 -32.18 28.24
CA GLU A 115 -6.07 -33.40 27.41
C GLU A 115 -5.75 -33.30 25.90
N ALA A 116 -4.53 -33.70 25.51
CA ALA A 116 -4.27 -34.78 24.55
C ALA A 116 -2.74 -34.97 24.35
N GLU A 117 -2.23 -36.02 25.00
CA GLU A 117 -1.21 -37.02 24.60
C GLU A 117 -0.27 -36.61 23.45
N ASP A 118 1.00 -36.35 23.75
CA ASP A 118 2.11 -37.32 23.78
C ASP A 118 2.51 -37.79 22.37
N GLU A 119 3.64 -37.27 21.85
CA GLU A 119 4.88 -38.05 21.74
C GLU A 119 5.98 -37.18 21.10
N GLU A 120 7.09 -37.10 21.84
CA GLU A 120 8.38 -36.56 21.45
C GLU A 120 9.03 -37.51 20.42
N GLU A 121 9.78 -36.97 19.45
CA GLU A 121 11.21 -37.29 19.41
C GLU A 121 11.99 -36.38 18.46
N GLU A 122 13.18 -36.05 18.95
CA GLU A 122 14.24 -35.25 18.38
C GLU A 122 14.82 -35.85 17.09
N GLY A 123 15.50 -35.04 16.28
CA GLY A 123 16.38 -35.60 15.25
C GLY A 123 16.79 -34.60 14.19
N SER A 124 17.91 -33.95 14.43
CA SER A 124 18.61 -33.03 13.56
C SER A 124 19.08 -33.64 12.22
N GLU A 125 19.42 -32.72 11.31
CA GLU A 125 20.61 -32.77 10.44
C GLU A 125 20.41 -33.17 8.96
N SER A 126 20.46 -32.11 8.14
CA SER A 126 21.08 -31.99 6.79
C SER A 126 21.10 -33.19 5.83
N ALA A 127 20.55 -32.97 4.63
CA ALA A 127 21.24 -33.18 3.35
C ALA A 127 20.34 -32.72 2.18
N ASP A 128 20.87 -31.88 1.29
CA ASP A 128 20.40 -31.77 -0.10
C ASP A 128 20.55 -33.14 -0.81
N PRO A 129 19.76 -33.45 -1.85
CA PRO A 129 20.32 -33.22 -3.20
C PRO A 129 19.30 -32.90 -4.32
N GLU A 130 19.82 -32.16 -5.29
CA GLU A 130 19.77 -32.32 -6.75
C GLU A 130 18.52 -32.89 -7.47
N GLU A 131 18.14 -32.12 -8.50
CA GLU A 131 17.75 -32.54 -9.86
C GLU A 131 16.77 -33.71 -10.06
N SER A 132 15.60 -33.41 -10.63
CA SER A 132 15.18 -34.07 -11.87
C SER A 132 13.96 -33.42 -12.52
N ASP A 133 14.09 -33.34 -13.83
CA ASP A 133 13.16 -32.95 -14.88
C ASP A 133 11.76 -33.57 -14.75
N TRP A 134 10.74 -32.76 -15.06
CA TRP A 134 9.51 -33.23 -15.71
C TRP A 134 9.04 -32.21 -16.76
N GLU A 135 9.40 -32.54 -18.01
CA GLU A 135 8.75 -32.22 -19.28
C GLU A 135 7.24 -32.53 -19.23
N GLU A 136 6.39 -31.64 -19.79
CA GLU A 136 5.51 -31.89 -20.98
C GLU A 136 4.53 -33.08 -20.79
N THR A 137 3.23 -33.03 -21.05
CA THR A 137 2.24 -32.19 -21.76
C THR A 137 0.87 -32.53 -21.10
N ASP A 138 -0.23 -31.81 -21.31
CA ASP A 138 -1.30 -32.21 -22.24
C ASP A 138 -2.50 -31.28 -21.93
N GLU A 139 -2.94 -30.51 -22.91
CA GLU A 139 -4.10 -30.77 -23.78
C GLU A 139 -5.42 -30.20 -23.24
N GLU A 140 -5.99 -29.43 -24.15
CA GLU A 140 -7.31 -28.85 -24.14
C GLU A 140 -8.37 -29.94 -24.01
N GLU A 141 -9.38 -29.77 -23.16
CA GLU A 141 -10.74 -30.00 -23.65
C GLU A 141 -11.79 -29.20 -22.88
N SER A 142 -12.45 -28.37 -23.67
CA SER A 142 -13.71 -27.71 -23.39
C SER A 142 -14.81 -28.71 -23.09
N HIS A 143 -15.63 -28.48 -22.06
CA HIS A 143 -17.06 -28.78 -22.15
C HIS A 143 -17.90 -27.84 -21.28
N SER A 144 -18.68 -27.03 -21.99
CA SER A 144 -19.80 -26.23 -21.53
C SER A 144 -20.99 -27.09 -21.08
N LYS A 145 -21.64 -26.68 -19.99
CA LYS A 145 -23.08 -26.81 -19.66
C LYS A 145 -23.32 -25.85 -18.48
N GLU A 146 -23.92 -24.67 -18.66
CA GLU A 146 -25.34 -24.40 -18.93
C GLU A 146 -26.24 -25.00 -17.83
N GLU A 147 -26.62 -24.20 -16.83
CA GLU A 147 -27.97 -23.61 -16.67
C GLU A 147 -28.16 -23.03 -15.26
N ASP A 148 -28.75 -21.84 -15.24
CA ASP A 148 -29.78 -21.38 -14.30
C ASP A 148 -29.49 -21.28 -12.79
N ARG A 149 -29.34 -20.05 -12.28
CA ARG A 149 -30.45 -19.33 -11.61
C ARG A 149 -30.04 -17.99 -10.99
N LYS A 150 -30.93 -17.01 -11.24
CA LYS A 150 -31.34 -15.90 -10.36
C LYS A 150 -30.28 -14.86 -9.98
N SER A 151 -30.26 -13.82 -10.81
CA SER A 151 -30.51 -12.43 -10.40
C SER A 151 -30.82 -12.19 -8.91
N HIS A 152 -29.89 -11.54 -8.21
CA HIS A 152 -30.21 -10.56 -7.18
C HIS A 152 -29.11 -9.50 -7.14
N SER A 153 -29.48 -8.31 -7.60
CA SER A 153 -28.82 -7.05 -7.28
C SER A 153 -28.84 -6.86 -5.76
N HIS A 154 -27.69 -6.66 -5.14
CA HIS A 154 -27.63 -5.97 -3.86
C HIS A 154 -26.50 -4.96 -3.86
N GLU A 155 -26.93 -3.71 -4.02
CA GLU A 155 -26.19 -2.50 -3.72
C GLU A 155 -25.92 -2.50 -2.20
N GLU A 156 -24.76 -3.03 -1.80
CA GLU A 156 -24.35 -3.08 -0.40
C GLU A 156 -23.78 -1.71 0.02
N LYS A 157 -24.69 -0.78 0.32
CA LYS A 157 -24.41 0.35 1.20
C LYS A 157 -24.28 -0.18 2.63
N GLN A 158 -23.10 -0.65 3.01
CA GLN A 158 -22.74 -0.82 4.41
C GLN A 158 -22.59 0.57 5.06
N LYS A 159 -23.72 1.11 5.52
CA LYS A 159 -23.75 2.01 6.69
C LYS A 159 -23.45 1.14 7.91
N ILE A 160 -22.17 1.06 8.28
CA ILE A 160 -21.77 0.58 9.60
C ILE A 160 -22.13 1.71 10.57
N HIS A 161 -23.33 1.62 11.14
CA HIS A 161 -23.61 2.25 12.43
C HIS A 161 -22.71 1.54 13.45
N PRO A 162 -21.89 2.25 14.23
CA PRO A 162 -21.32 1.65 15.43
C PRO A 162 -22.50 1.18 16.28
N LYS A 163 -22.52 -0.09 16.65
CA LYS A 163 -23.34 -0.54 17.77
C LYS A 163 -22.89 0.31 18.96
N GLU A 164 -23.78 1.18 19.39
CA GLU A 164 -23.82 1.74 20.72
C GLU A 164 -23.96 0.53 21.65
N GLU A 165 -22.83 -0.05 22.06
CA GLU A 165 -22.81 -0.94 23.21
C GLU A 165 -23.17 -0.05 24.40
N ASP A 166 -24.37 -0.26 24.92
CA ASP A 166 -24.85 0.26 26.19
C ASP A 166 -23.74 0.08 27.24
N GLN A 167 -22.97 1.14 27.47
CA GLN A 167 -22.11 1.28 28.64
C GLN A 167 -23.02 1.39 29.85
N LYS A 168 -23.40 0.22 30.36
CA LYS A 168 -24.06 0.03 31.64
C LYS A 168 -23.24 0.79 32.70
N PRO A 169 -23.86 1.59 33.56
CA PRO A 169 -23.12 2.33 34.59
C PRO A 169 -22.39 1.32 35.47
N HIS A 170 -21.06 1.44 35.53
CA HIS A 170 -20.23 0.63 36.42
C HIS A 170 -20.81 0.66 37.83
N SER A 171 -21.03 -0.53 38.41
CA SER A 171 -21.47 -0.61 39.80
C SER A 171 -20.42 0.04 40.69
N LYS A 172 -20.82 0.60 41.85
CA LYS A 172 -19.85 1.16 42.81
C LYS A 172 -18.76 0.14 43.21
N GLU A 173 -19.06 -1.15 43.14
CA GLU A 173 -18.12 -2.24 43.40
C GLU A 173 -17.09 -2.41 42.27
N GLU A 174 -17.48 -2.34 40.99
CA GLU A 174 -16.53 -2.36 39.88
C GLU A 174 -15.57 -1.17 39.92
N VAL A 175 -16.07 0.02 40.22
CA VAL A 175 -15.23 1.23 40.37
C VAL A 175 -14.25 1.08 41.54
N GLN A 176 -14.68 0.45 42.65
CA GLN A 176 -13.80 0.20 43.80
C GLN A 176 -12.77 -0.90 43.52
N GLU A 177 -13.15 -1.96 42.81
CA GLU A 177 -12.25 -3.06 42.48
C GLU A 177 -11.22 -2.64 41.42
N GLU A 178 -11.63 -1.80 40.47
CA GLU A 178 -10.72 -1.16 39.51
C GLU A 178 -9.75 -0.22 40.22
N ALA A 179 -10.21 0.62 41.15
CA ALA A 179 -9.34 1.46 41.98
C ALA A 179 -8.35 0.63 42.82
N ARG A 180 -8.76 -0.55 43.31
CA ARG A 180 -7.90 -1.47 44.07
C ARG A 180 -6.86 -2.15 43.18
N ARG A 181 -7.21 -2.50 41.94
CA ARG A 181 -6.25 -2.99 40.93
C ARG A 181 -5.29 -1.91 40.46
N GLU A 182 -5.75 -0.66 40.43
CA GLU A 182 -4.95 0.51 40.08
C GLU A 182 -3.89 0.83 41.14
N GLU A 183 -4.18 0.57 42.42
CA GLU A 183 -3.21 0.69 43.51
C GLU A 183 -2.07 -0.35 43.38
N THR A 184 -2.35 -1.52 42.80
CA THR A 184 -1.36 -2.59 42.59
C THR A 184 -0.34 -2.30 41.48
N ILE A 185 -0.64 -1.38 40.54
CA ILE A 185 0.25 -1.04 39.41
C ILE A 185 1.38 -0.09 39.86
N SER A 186 1.22 0.60 40.97
CA SER A 186 2.23 1.51 41.50
C SER A 186 3.35 0.72 42.19
N THR A 187 4.57 0.76 41.65
CA THR A 187 5.74 0.34 42.44
C THR A 187 5.86 1.29 43.64
N ASN A 188 5.84 0.70 44.84
CA ASN A 188 5.51 1.37 46.10
C ASN A 188 6.70 2.16 46.70
N THR A 189 7.34 2.97 45.87
CA THR A 189 8.34 3.96 46.31
C THR A 189 7.70 5.33 46.18
N ARG A 190 7.45 6.00 47.32
CA ARG A 190 6.87 7.35 47.33
C ARG A 190 7.84 8.30 46.60
N LEU A 191 7.56 8.57 45.32
CA LEU A 191 8.33 9.52 44.52
C LEU A 191 8.40 10.85 45.29
N ASP A 192 9.57 11.48 45.31
CA ASP A 192 9.67 12.84 45.82
C ASP A 192 8.84 13.79 44.93
N HIS A 193 8.39 14.90 45.51
CA HIS A 193 7.48 15.82 44.83
C HIS A 193 8.02 16.31 43.48
N ARG A 194 9.33 16.59 43.40
CA ARG A 194 9.97 17.10 42.18
C ARG A 194 10.02 16.04 41.09
N THR A 195 10.29 14.78 41.45
CA THR A 195 10.25 13.67 40.50
C THR A 195 8.83 13.42 40.01
N LEU A 196 7.84 13.47 40.91
CA LEU A 196 6.43 13.31 40.54
C LEU A 196 5.95 14.40 39.57
N GLU A 197 6.27 15.66 39.83
CA GLU A 197 5.94 16.78 38.94
C GLU A 197 6.54 16.60 37.54
N LYS A 198 7.79 16.14 37.45
CA LYS A 198 8.43 15.84 36.16
C LYS A 198 7.74 14.70 35.42
N VAL A 199 7.37 13.63 36.12
CA VAL A 199 6.62 12.51 35.52
C VAL A 199 5.27 13.00 34.99
N GLN A 200 4.55 13.83 35.75
CA GLN A 200 3.30 14.44 35.33
C GLN A 200 3.48 15.32 34.08
N GLN A 201 4.54 16.12 34.02
CA GLN A 201 4.85 16.94 32.86
C GLN A 201 5.17 16.09 31.61
N ILE A 202 5.98 15.04 31.76
CA ILE A 202 6.33 14.11 30.67
C ILE A 202 5.07 13.44 30.15
N ALA A 203 4.26 12.86 31.04
CA ALA A 203 3.05 12.16 30.67
C ALA A 203 2.01 13.09 30.03
N GLY A 204 1.84 14.30 30.57
CA GLY A 204 0.97 15.33 30.00
C GLY A 204 1.39 15.76 28.60
N THR A 205 2.69 15.88 28.34
CA THR A 205 3.23 16.21 27.02
C THR A 205 3.06 15.05 26.04
N ALA A 206 3.33 13.81 26.45
CA ALA A 206 3.11 12.63 25.62
C ALA A 206 1.62 12.46 25.26
N ALA A 207 0.71 12.66 26.22
CA ALA A 207 -0.73 12.67 25.99
C ALA A 207 -1.13 13.76 24.99
N GLN A 208 -0.52 14.95 25.08
CA GLN A 208 -0.78 16.04 24.14
C GLN A 208 -0.32 15.71 22.72
N VAL A 209 0.87 15.12 22.56
CA VAL A 209 1.34 14.64 21.24
C VAL A 209 0.39 13.60 20.66
N TYR A 210 -0.06 12.64 21.47
CA TYR A 210 -1.05 11.64 21.04
C TYR A 210 -2.36 12.29 20.59
N VAL A 211 -2.87 13.24 21.36
CA VAL A 211 -4.06 14.02 21.01
C VAL A 211 -3.85 14.74 19.68
N ASP A 212 -2.76 15.47 19.52
CA ASP A 212 -2.51 16.30 18.34
C ASP A 212 -2.37 15.47 17.06
N ILE A 213 -1.65 14.35 17.11
CA ILE A 213 -1.55 13.48 15.93
C ILE A 213 -2.88 12.80 15.60
N THR A 214 -3.66 12.39 16.61
CA THR A 214 -4.97 11.75 16.42
C THR A 214 -6.08 12.76 16.11
N LYS A 215 -5.81 14.07 16.13
CA LYS A 215 -6.69 15.08 15.52
C LYS A 215 -6.77 14.96 14.00
N THR A 216 -5.73 14.41 13.39
CA THR A 216 -5.70 14.18 11.95
C THR A 216 -6.69 13.06 11.59
N PRO A 217 -7.77 13.32 10.83
CA PRO A 217 -8.90 12.38 10.69
C PRO A 217 -8.54 10.99 10.17
N TRP A 218 -7.49 10.89 9.35
CA TRP A 218 -7.06 9.62 8.78
C TRP A 218 -6.21 8.76 9.73
N VAL A 219 -5.61 9.34 10.77
CA VAL A 219 -4.69 8.64 11.68
C VAL A 219 -5.37 7.46 12.41
N PRO A 220 -6.56 7.63 13.01
CA PRO A 220 -7.30 6.51 13.62
C PRO A 220 -7.62 5.37 12.62
N HIS A 221 -7.80 5.70 11.34
CA HIS A 221 -8.13 4.74 10.27
C HIS A 221 -6.91 4.35 9.42
N SER A 222 -5.71 4.63 9.90
CA SER A 222 -4.47 4.42 9.15
C SER A 222 -4.26 2.95 8.78
N GLY A 223 -4.79 2.02 9.58
CA GLY A 223 -4.88 0.57 9.30
C GLY A 223 -5.47 0.26 7.92
N ASP A 224 -6.63 0.84 7.63
CA ASP A 224 -7.41 0.55 6.44
C ASP A 224 -6.78 1.22 5.20
N LEU A 225 -6.25 2.42 5.39
CA LEU A 225 -5.52 3.16 4.37
C LEU A 225 -4.27 2.42 3.91
N GLU A 226 -3.49 1.89 4.85
CA GLU A 226 -2.31 1.10 4.51
C GLU A 226 -2.68 -0.12 3.66
N ARG A 227 -3.75 -0.85 4.03
CA ARG A 227 -4.21 -2.01 3.25
C ARG A 227 -4.62 -1.60 1.83
N LYS A 228 -5.38 -0.50 1.67
CA LYS A 228 -5.74 0.03 0.34
C LYS A 228 -4.52 0.42 -0.48
N ILE A 229 -3.50 1.01 0.15
CA ILE A 229 -2.27 1.38 -0.54
C ILE A 229 -1.49 0.14 -1.00
N TYR A 230 -1.32 -0.88 -0.14
CA TYR A 230 -0.66 -2.11 -0.57
C TYR A 230 -1.45 -2.84 -1.65
N GLN A 231 -2.79 -2.80 -1.61
CA GLN A 231 -3.62 -3.35 -2.68
C GLN A 231 -3.40 -2.59 -4.00
N ALA A 232 -3.27 -1.27 -3.97
CA ALA A 232 -2.97 -0.47 -5.16
C ALA A 232 -1.55 -0.73 -5.71
N LEU A 233 -0.57 -0.90 -4.83
CA LEU A 233 0.82 -1.15 -5.23
C LEU A 233 1.05 -2.58 -5.73
N TYR A 234 0.52 -3.57 -5.02
CA TYR A 234 0.92 -4.98 -5.10
C TYR A 234 -0.25 -5.95 -5.23
N GLY A 235 -1.49 -5.49 -5.09
CA GLY A 235 -2.68 -6.34 -5.22
C GLY A 235 -3.04 -7.13 -3.96
N VAL A 236 -2.29 -6.94 -2.87
CA VAL A 236 -2.45 -7.64 -1.58
C VAL A 236 -2.54 -6.64 -0.43
N PRO A 237 -3.20 -6.98 0.70
CA PRO A 237 -3.46 -6.02 1.80
C PRO A 237 -2.24 -5.70 2.68
N ARG A 238 -1.07 -6.24 2.37
CA ARG A 238 0.20 -6.03 3.09
C ARG A 238 1.36 -6.00 2.10
N GLU A 239 2.52 -5.48 2.51
CA GLU A 239 3.73 -5.58 1.69
C GLU A 239 4.07 -7.07 1.49
N PRO A 240 4.16 -7.55 0.24
CA PRO A 240 4.53 -8.93 -0.02
C PRO A 240 6.04 -9.12 0.21
N GLU A 241 6.43 -10.33 0.60
CA GLU A 241 7.85 -10.73 0.63
C GLU A 241 8.41 -10.85 -0.80
N GLU A 242 7.57 -11.26 -1.75
CA GLU A 242 7.91 -11.40 -3.16
C GLU A 242 6.69 -11.16 -4.06
N ILE A 243 6.91 -10.64 -5.26
CA ILE A 243 5.93 -10.65 -6.36
C ILE A 243 6.30 -11.81 -7.28
N ARG A 244 5.43 -12.82 -7.35
CA ARG A 244 5.49 -13.90 -8.36
C ARG A 244 4.16 -13.98 -9.07
N GLU A 245 4.19 -13.82 -10.39
CA GLU A 245 2.99 -13.99 -11.21
C GLU A 245 2.71 -15.48 -11.43
N GLY A 246 1.43 -15.86 -11.51
CA GLY A 246 1.03 -17.25 -11.73
C GLY A 246 1.33 -17.78 -13.14
N THR A 247 1.86 -16.95 -14.04
CA THR A 247 2.17 -17.30 -15.42
C THR A 247 3.53 -16.74 -15.84
N ALA A 248 4.23 -17.44 -16.72
CA ALA A 248 5.43 -16.94 -17.39
C ALA A 248 5.10 -16.01 -18.58
N SER A 249 3.83 -15.96 -19.01
CA SER A 249 3.42 -15.17 -20.18
C SER A 249 3.28 -13.70 -19.81
N ARG A 250 4.07 -12.84 -20.46
CA ARG A 250 3.93 -11.38 -20.35
C ARG A 250 2.54 -10.91 -20.77
N ASP A 251 1.97 -11.45 -21.84
CA ASP A 251 0.60 -11.09 -22.26
C ASP A 251 -0.43 -11.48 -21.19
N GLY A 252 -0.27 -12.66 -20.60
CA GLY A 252 -1.14 -13.14 -19.51
C GLY A 252 -1.11 -12.25 -18.26
N VAL A 253 0.01 -11.55 -18.03
CA VAL A 253 0.17 -10.59 -16.93
C VAL A 253 -0.29 -9.19 -17.35
N CYS A 254 0.16 -8.71 -18.51
CA CYS A 254 -0.01 -7.31 -18.93
C CYS A 254 -1.38 -7.02 -19.55
N ARG A 255 -2.14 -8.04 -19.94
CA ARG A 255 -3.54 -7.94 -20.28
C ARG A 255 -4.42 -8.19 -19.06
N GLN A 256 -4.68 -7.12 -18.31
CA GLN A 256 -5.29 -7.16 -17.00
C GLN A 256 -6.82 -7.11 -17.12
N LYS A 257 -7.51 -8.21 -16.79
CA LYS A 257 -8.99 -8.29 -16.75
C LYS A 257 -9.54 -7.61 -15.49
N ALA A 258 -9.36 -6.30 -15.42
CA ALA A 258 -9.44 -5.48 -14.22
C ALA A 258 -10.80 -5.46 -13.50
N THR A 259 -11.91 -5.80 -14.17
CA THR A 259 -13.24 -5.86 -13.53
C THR A 259 -13.75 -7.29 -13.26
N ARG A 260 -12.99 -8.33 -13.63
CA ARG A 260 -13.35 -9.72 -13.29
C ARG A 260 -12.96 -10.03 -11.85
N SER A 261 -13.63 -11.03 -11.27
CA SER A 261 -13.33 -11.51 -9.91
C SER A 261 -11.83 -11.80 -9.75
N ALA A 262 -11.27 -11.29 -8.65
CA ALA A 262 -9.85 -11.43 -8.31
C ALA A 262 -9.43 -12.89 -8.11
N VAL A 263 -10.38 -13.80 -7.86
CA VAL A 263 -10.11 -15.23 -7.64
C VAL A 263 -9.33 -15.84 -8.81
N ASN A 264 -9.67 -15.45 -10.05
CA ASN A 264 -9.06 -16.01 -11.26
C ASN A 264 -8.22 -14.99 -12.05
N ASN A 265 -8.22 -13.72 -11.63
CA ASN A 265 -7.55 -12.64 -12.35
C ASN A 265 -6.87 -11.76 -11.31
N PRO A 266 -5.53 -11.88 -11.16
CA PRO A 266 -4.80 -11.02 -10.23
C PRO A 266 -5.16 -9.54 -10.47
N PRO A 267 -5.43 -8.77 -9.42
CA PRO A 267 -5.92 -7.40 -9.55
C PRO A 267 -4.89 -6.53 -10.26
N ALA A 268 -5.35 -5.43 -10.87
CA ALA A 268 -4.44 -4.48 -11.47
C ALA A 268 -3.66 -3.66 -10.44
N THR A 269 -2.37 -3.47 -10.66
CA THR A 269 -1.47 -2.85 -9.68
C THR A 269 -0.40 -1.97 -10.34
N LEU A 270 0.06 -0.96 -9.60
CA LEU A 270 1.18 -0.11 -10.02
C LEU A 270 2.46 -0.91 -10.27
N SER A 271 2.71 -1.97 -9.48
CA SER A 271 3.90 -2.81 -9.68
C SER A 271 3.87 -3.54 -11.00
N ARG A 272 2.71 -4.10 -11.34
CA ARG A 272 2.52 -4.83 -12.59
C ARG A 272 2.60 -3.88 -13.77
N ASP A 273 2.01 -2.70 -13.68
CA ASP A 273 2.07 -1.72 -14.76
C ASP A 273 3.51 -1.31 -15.09
N LEU A 274 4.33 -1.06 -14.06
CA LEU A 274 5.73 -0.71 -14.25
C LEU A 274 6.51 -1.84 -14.92
N LEU A 275 6.29 -3.09 -14.49
CA LEU A 275 6.91 -4.27 -15.11
C LEU A 275 6.47 -4.44 -16.57
N CYS A 276 5.19 -4.28 -16.83
CA CYS A 276 4.61 -4.38 -18.16
C CYS A 276 5.12 -3.32 -19.14
N MET A 277 5.41 -2.10 -18.67
CA MET A 277 5.96 -1.07 -19.53
C MET A 277 7.48 -1.11 -19.66
N CYS A 278 8.20 -1.49 -18.60
CA CYS A 278 9.64 -1.23 -18.49
C CYS A 278 10.52 -2.47 -18.36
N ALA A 279 9.95 -3.63 -18.01
CA ALA A 279 10.72 -4.85 -17.95
C ALA A 279 11.06 -5.32 -19.37
N THR A 280 12.33 -5.65 -19.59
CA THR A 280 12.87 -6.04 -20.90
C THR A 280 12.17 -7.29 -21.44
N ASP A 281 11.72 -7.23 -22.68
CA ASP A 281 11.15 -8.35 -23.42
C ASP A 281 12.13 -8.83 -24.52
N VAL A 282 11.78 -9.94 -25.19
CA VAL A 282 12.64 -10.55 -26.22
C VAL A 282 12.91 -9.57 -27.38
N GLU A 283 11.92 -8.75 -27.73
CA GLU A 283 12.01 -7.81 -28.86
C GLU A 283 12.83 -6.56 -28.54
N SER A 284 12.79 -6.11 -27.28
CA SER A 284 13.50 -4.92 -26.79
C SER A 284 14.96 -5.18 -26.43
N ARG A 285 15.37 -6.44 -26.31
CA ARG A 285 16.74 -6.84 -25.93
C ARG A 285 17.82 -6.17 -26.80
N GLU A 286 17.54 -5.90 -28.06
CA GLU A 286 18.52 -5.34 -29.01
C GLU A 286 18.15 -3.97 -29.59
N LYS A 287 16.90 -3.51 -29.44
CA LYS A 287 16.37 -2.47 -30.33
C LYS A 287 15.78 -1.24 -29.65
N THR A 288 15.36 -1.32 -28.39
CA THR A 288 14.54 -0.25 -27.81
C THR A 288 14.87 -0.04 -26.35
N LYS A 289 15.29 1.19 -26.03
CA LYS A 289 15.30 1.62 -24.65
C LYS A 289 13.83 1.83 -24.25
N LEU A 290 13.32 1.09 -23.26
CA LEU A 290 11.87 1.13 -22.99
C LEU A 290 11.45 2.40 -22.25
N CYS A 291 11.94 2.59 -21.03
CA CYS A 291 11.41 3.62 -20.13
C CYS A 291 12.42 4.71 -19.74
N CYS A 292 13.69 4.35 -19.52
CA CYS A 292 14.70 5.30 -19.09
C CYS A 292 16.12 4.81 -19.33
N GLN A 293 17.10 5.72 -19.38
CA GLN A 293 18.50 5.39 -19.67
C GLN A 293 19.10 4.43 -18.64
N ASN A 294 18.70 4.55 -17.37
CA ASN A 294 19.18 3.68 -16.29
C ASN A 294 18.35 2.40 -16.14
N CYS A 295 17.27 2.25 -16.92
CA CYS A 295 16.38 1.09 -16.83
C CYS A 295 16.93 -0.11 -17.63
N VAL A 296 17.91 0.09 -18.51
CA VAL A 296 18.45 -0.95 -19.42
C VAL A 296 19.70 -1.66 -18.87
N ALA A 297 19.85 -1.73 -17.56
CA ALA A 297 21.02 -2.32 -16.91
C ALA A 297 20.64 -3.20 -15.70
N GLY A 298 21.64 -3.77 -15.04
CA GLY A 298 21.48 -4.54 -13.81
C GLY A 298 20.51 -5.72 -13.95
N PRO A 299 19.67 -5.97 -12.93
CA PRO A 299 18.63 -6.99 -12.99
C PRO A 299 17.67 -6.86 -14.18
N ASN A 300 17.52 -5.66 -14.77
CA ASN A 300 16.63 -5.48 -15.91
C ASN A 300 17.24 -5.84 -17.28
N LEU A 301 18.49 -6.30 -17.34
CA LEU A 301 19.18 -6.58 -18.60
C LEU A 301 18.65 -7.83 -19.34
N ALA A 302 18.32 -8.89 -18.61
CA ALA A 302 17.82 -10.14 -19.20
C ALA A 302 16.35 -9.99 -19.64
N VAL A 303 15.80 -10.97 -20.36
CA VAL A 303 14.35 -11.01 -20.63
C VAL A 303 13.60 -11.29 -19.32
N TRP A 304 12.56 -10.50 -19.03
CA TRP A 304 11.71 -10.65 -17.85
C TRP A 304 10.91 -11.96 -17.90
N LYS A 305 10.91 -12.69 -16.79
CA LYS A 305 10.16 -13.93 -16.58
C LYS A 305 9.18 -13.72 -15.42
N PRO A 306 7.92 -13.33 -15.69
CA PRO A 306 6.99 -12.86 -14.67
C PRO A 306 6.78 -13.78 -13.45
N ASN A 307 6.90 -15.09 -13.62
CA ASN A 307 6.77 -16.08 -12.56
C ASN A 307 8.07 -16.37 -11.77
N ARG A 308 9.20 -15.75 -12.14
CA ARG A 308 10.51 -16.01 -11.52
C ARG A 308 11.20 -14.77 -10.98
N ASP A 309 11.25 -13.66 -11.74
CA ASP A 309 12.12 -12.52 -11.42
C ASP A 309 11.37 -11.19 -11.24
N SER A 310 10.04 -11.20 -11.14
CA SER A 310 9.22 -9.98 -11.02
C SER A 310 9.59 -9.10 -9.82
N TRP A 311 9.91 -9.70 -8.66
CA TRP A 311 10.27 -8.92 -7.47
C TRP A 311 11.60 -8.16 -7.62
N GLU A 312 12.64 -8.84 -8.09
CA GLU A 312 13.95 -8.24 -8.32
C GLU A 312 13.85 -7.11 -9.36
N ARG A 313 13.13 -7.38 -10.46
CA ARG A 313 12.85 -6.41 -11.53
C ARG A 313 12.09 -5.19 -11.04
N TRP A 314 11.03 -5.41 -10.28
CA TRP A 314 10.21 -4.36 -9.70
C TRP A 314 11.06 -3.46 -8.81
N ASN A 315 11.84 -4.05 -7.89
CA ASN A 315 12.68 -3.30 -6.98
C ASN A 315 13.72 -2.45 -7.73
N TYR A 316 14.34 -3.00 -8.77
CA TYR A 316 15.29 -2.30 -9.61
C TYR A 316 14.65 -1.15 -10.39
N LEU A 317 13.56 -1.39 -11.10
CA LEU A 317 12.85 -0.40 -11.91
C LEU A 317 12.26 0.72 -11.04
N ARG A 318 11.66 0.36 -9.90
CA ARG A 318 11.14 1.31 -8.91
C ARG A 318 12.23 2.21 -8.37
N ALA A 319 13.45 1.70 -8.14
CA ALA A 319 14.56 2.51 -7.66
C ALA A 319 14.93 3.62 -8.68
N GLN A 320 14.70 3.39 -9.97
CA GLN A 320 14.91 4.42 -11.01
C GLN A 320 13.90 5.58 -10.92
N CYS A 321 12.78 5.43 -10.21
CA CYS A 321 11.88 6.55 -9.95
C CYS A 321 12.49 7.64 -9.06
N ALA A 322 13.61 7.36 -8.38
CA ALA A 322 14.30 8.36 -7.57
C ALA A 322 14.83 9.54 -8.40
N VAL A 323 15.21 9.32 -9.67
CA VAL A 323 15.72 10.39 -10.55
C VAL A 323 14.62 11.23 -11.20
N VAL A 324 13.36 10.76 -11.16
CA VAL A 324 12.22 11.51 -11.68
C VAL A 324 11.93 12.68 -10.73
N ARG A 325 11.98 13.91 -11.26
CA ARG A 325 11.71 15.13 -10.49
C ARG A 325 10.28 15.09 -9.95
N ASP A 326 10.13 15.49 -8.70
CA ASP A 326 8.80 15.62 -8.10
C ASP A 326 8.01 16.72 -8.82
N LEU A 327 6.75 16.41 -9.15
CA LEU A 327 5.79 17.41 -9.60
C LEU A 327 5.01 17.90 -8.39
N GLN A 328 5.05 19.21 -8.14
CA GLN A 328 4.24 19.87 -7.13
C GLN A 328 2.80 20.07 -7.63
N ILE A 329 2.13 18.98 -8.00
CA ILE A 329 0.74 18.98 -8.43
C ILE A 329 -0.06 18.01 -7.56
N GLY A 330 -1.34 18.32 -7.34
CA GLY A 330 -2.22 17.44 -6.53
C GLY A 330 -2.49 16.09 -7.20
N PHE A 331 -2.87 15.09 -6.41
CA PHE A 331 -3.14 13.73 -6.89
C PHE A 331 -4.12 13.67 -8.06
N LYS A 332 -5.21 14.45 -8.00
CA LYS A 332 -6.19 14.50 -9.10
C LYS A 332 -5.57 14.94 -10.43
N GLU A 333 -4.63 15.88 -10.39
CA GLU A 333 -3.92 16.32 -11.59
C GLU A 333 -2.89 15.29 -12.04
N MET A 334 -2.27 14.55 -11.10
CA MET A 334 -1.41 13.40 -11.44
C MET A 334 -2.21 12.28 -12.12
N VAL A 335 -3.37 11.90 -11.58
CA VAL A 335 -4.28 10.93 -12.20
C VAL A 335 -4.66 11.43 -13.58
N LYS A 336 -5.15 12.67 -13.72
CA LYS A 336 -5.50 13.22 -15.03
C LYS A 336 -4.36 13.17 -16.04
N LYS A 337 -3.12 13.50 -15.63
CA LYS A 337 -1.95 13.40 -16.50
C LYS A 337 -1.62 11.96 -16.86
N PHE A 338 -1.71 11.07 -15.89
CA PHE A 338 -1.49 9.63 -16.05
C PHE A 338 -2.52 9.02 -17.00
N THR A 339 -3.80 9.31 -16.80
CA THR A 339 -4.87 8.74 -17.63
C THR A 339 -4.92 9.36 -19.02
N HIS A 340 -4.42 10.58 -19.19
CA HIS A 340 -4.14 11.13 -20.52
C HIS A 340 -3.04 10.36 -21.28
N LYS A 341 -2.26 9.50 -20.61
CA LYS A 341 -1.31 8.57 -21.24
C LYS A 341 -1.95 7.26 -21.71
N PHE A 342 -3.26 7.08 -21.55
CA PHE A 342 -3.94 6.00 -22.27
C PHE A 342 -3.96 6.32 -23.75
N GLY A 343 -2.98 5.76 -24.48
CA GLY A 343 -2.76 6.05 -25.89
C GLY A 343 -3.97 5.68 -26.75
N HIS A 344 -4.65 4.57 -26.42
CA HIS A 344 -5.82 4.09 -27.14
C HIS A 344 -6.91 3.56 -26.19
N ARG A 345 -8.15 3.85 -26.55
CA ARG A 345 -9.37 3.25 -25.99
C ARG A 345 -10.08 2.48 -27.10
N HIS A 346 -10.40 1.22 -26.87
CA HIS A 346 -11.17 0.40 -27.77
C HIS A 346 -12.41 -0.14 -27.06
N ASP A 347 -13.56 0.44 -27.37
CA ASP A 347 -14.85 -0.05 -26.88
C ASP A 347 -15.36 -1.17 -27.79
N ASN A 348 -15.78 -2.28 -27.20
CA ASN A 348 -16.44 -3.39 -27.88
C ASN A 348 -17.70 -3.80 -27.10
N SER A 349 -18.45 -4.79 -27.62
CA SER A 349 -19.71 -5.23 -27.01
C SER A 349 -19.58 -5.86 -25.61
N ILE A 350 -18.36 -6.18 -25.18
CA ILE A 350 -18.08 -6.84 -23.90
C ILE A 350 -17.60 -5.82 -22.86
N GLY A 351 -16.99 -4.72 -23.31
CA GLY A 351 -16.49 -3.65 -22.46
C GLY A 351 -15.47 -2.76 -23.16
N THR A 352 -14.60 -2.14 -22.37
CA THR A 352 -13.60 -1.17 -22.82
C THR A 352 -12.20 -1.73 -22.61
N GLU A 353 -11.38 -1.73 -23.66
CA GLU A 353 -9.94 -1.98 -23.58
C GLU A 353 -9.19 -0.63 -23.54
N LEU A 354 -8.43 -0.37 -22.47
CA LEU A 354 -7.55 0.80 -22.36
C LEU A 354 -6.09 0.34 -22.51
N TYR A 355 -5.36 1.01 -23.40
CA TYR A 355 -3.97 0.70 -23.70
C TYR A 355 -3.06 1.79 -23.12
N MET A 356 -2.03 1.37 -22.37
CA MET A 356 -1.00 2.25 -21.82
C MET A 356 0.38 1.77 -22.24
N GLY A 357 1.24 2.71 -22.65
CA GLY A 357 2.54 2.43 -23.22
C GLY A 357 2.48 2.23 -24.74
N PHE A 358 3.60 1.79 -25.29
CA PHE A 358 3.80 1.67 -26.73
C PHE A 358 2.86 0.63 -27.35
N THR A 359 2.16 1.05 -28.40
CA THR A 359 1.33 0.18 -29.23
C THR A 359 1.70 0.35 -30.69
N THR A 360 1.71 -0.73 -31.45
CA THR A 360 1.88 -0.65 -32.90
C THR A 360 0.51 -0.72 -33.57
N ARG A 361 0.25 0.20 -34.50
CA ARG A 361 -0.88 0.12 -35.42
C ARG A 361 -0.42 -0.57 -36.70
N TYR A 362 -0.96 -1.75 -37.00
CA TYR A 362 -0.81 -2.31 -38.34
C TYR A 362 -1.72 -1.55 -39.31
N HIS A 363 -1.13 -0.62 -40.05
CA HIS A 363 -1.82 0.09 -41.15
C HIS A 363 -1.99 -0.76 -42.41
N MET A 364 -1.66 -2.06 -42.37
CA MET A 364 -1.52 -2.89 -43.57
C MET A 364 -2.85 -3.32 -44.21
N TRP A 365 -3.98 -3.29 -43.49
CA TRP A 365 -5.26 -3.80 -44.02
C TRP A 365 -6.28 -2.66 -44.23
N PRO A 366 -6.79 -2.46 -45.47
CA PRO A 366 -7.73 -1.39 -45.81
C PRO A 366 -9.16 -1.64 -45.31
N LEU A 367 -9.40 -2.72 -44.57
CA LEU A 367 -10.68 -3.01 -43.93
C LEU A 367 -10.60 -2.57 -42.47
N SER A 368 -11.30 -1.48 -42.16
CA SER A 368 -11.39 -0.85 -40.82
C SER A 368 -11.91 -1.76 -39.70
N LEU A 369 -12.29 -3.00 -40.01
CA LEU A 369 -12.93 -3.95 -39.11
C LEU A 369 -11.94 -4.70 -38.19
N PHE A 370 -10.62 -4.61 -38.43
CA PHE A 370 -9.61 -5.36 -37.65
C PHE A 370 -8.50 -4.48 -37.05
N HIS A 371 -8.75 -3.20 -36.78
CA HIS A 371 -7.77 -2.27 -36.21
C HIS A 371 -7.56 -2.47 -34.70
N LYS A 372 -7.29 -3.70 -34.25
CA LYS A 372 -6.84 -3.92 -32.88
C LYS A 372 -5.37 -3.47 -32.79
N PRO A 373 -5.00 -2.60 -31.84
CA PRO A 373 -3.61 -2.31 -31.56
C PRO A 373 -2.89 -3.61 -31.20
N VAL A 374 -1.71 -3.85 -31.79
CA VAL A 374 -0.86 -4.94 -31.32
C VAL A 374 -0.12 -4.41 -30.10
N PRO A 375 -0.32 -5.02 -28.92
CA PRO A 375 0.29 -4.54 -27.69
C PRO A 375 1.81 -4.69 -27.81
N GLY A 376 2.52 -3.57 -27.68
CA GLY A 376 3.95 -3.56 -27.44
C GLY A 376 4.24 -3.64 -25.94
N PRO A 377 5.45 -3.27 -25.49
CA PRO A 377 5.75 -3.11 -24.06
C PRO A 377 4.79 -2.08 -23.45
N GLY A 378 3.81 -2.56 -22.68
CA GLY A 378 2.66 -1.79 -22.23
C GLY A 378 1.66 -2.63 -21.46
N VAL A 379 0.58 -1.98 -21.03
CA VAL A 379 -0.53 -2.58 -20.27
C VAL A 379 -1.82 -2.46 -21.09
N VAL A 380 -2.61 -3.52 -21.09
CA VAL A 380 -3.98 -3.51 -21.63
C VAL A 380 -4.95 -3.81 -20.50
N TYR A 381 -5.75 -2.81 -20.12
CA TYR A 381 -6.83 -2.99 -19.17
C TYR A 381 -8.09 -3.41 -19.88
N VAL A 382 -8.63 -4.58 -19.55
CA VAL A 382 -9.92 -5.07 -20.05
C VAL A 382 -10.97 -4.82 -18.98
N LEU A 383 -11.76 -3.76 -19.18
CA LEU A 383 -12.81 -3.31 -18.27
C LEU A 383 -14.17 -3.78 -18.81
N MET A 384 -14.76 -4.80 -18.18
CA MET A 384 -16.06 -5.34 -18.56
C MET A 384 -17.20 -4.38 -18.19
N GLY A 385 -18.19 -4.28 -19.07
CA GLY A 385 -19.40 -3.47 -18.89
C GLY A 385 -19.35 -2.12 -19.62
N ASP A 386 -20.53 -1.54 -19.80
CA ASP A 386 -20.70 -0.35 -20.62
C ASP A 386 -20.07 0.90 -19.98
N ARG A 387 -19.38 1.69 -20.81
CA ARG A 387 -18.87 3.04 -20.49
C ARG A 387 -17.90 3.09 -19.31
N ARG A 388 -17.15 2.01 -19.07
CA ARG A 388 -16.03 2.04 -18.13
C ARG A 388 -14.93 2.99 -18.63
N GLY A 389 -14.27 3.64 -17.69
CA GLY A 389 -13.24 4.63 -17.94
C GLY A 389 -11.93 4.31 -17.22
N ASP A 390 -10.99 5.22 -17.34
CA ASP A 390 -9.72 5.26 -16.63
C ASP A 390 -9.88 5.24 -15.09
N GLU A 391 -10.93 5.87 -14.59
CA GLU A 391 -11.36 5.85 -13.18
C GLU A 391 -11.74 4.45 -12.65
N ASP A 392 -12.07 3.51 -13.55
CA ASP A 392 -12.39 2.12 -13.17
C ASP A 392 -11.15 1.22 -13.06
N VAL A 393 -9.96 1.74 -13.35
CA VAL A 393 -8.71 1.00 -13.10
C VAL A 393 -8.56 0.77 -11.58
N PRO A 394 -8.44 -0.50 -11.12
CA PRO A 394 -8.55 -0.86 -9.71
C PRO A 394 -7.67 -0.06 -8.75
N TRP A 395 -6.38 0.09 -9.09
CA TRP A 395 -5.45 0.82 -8.23
C TRP A 395 -5.68 2.34 -8.28
N VAL A 396 -6.16 2.90 -9.41
CA VAL A 396 -6.54 4.32 -9.51
C VAL A 396 -7.67 4.62 -8.52
N ARG A 397 -8.72 3.80 -8.55
CA ARG A 397 -9.86 3.90 -7.62
C ARG A 397 -9.45 3.77 -6.15
N LEU A 398 -8.54 2.85 -5.83
CA LEU A 398 -8.01 2.70 -4.47
C LEU A 398 -7.25 3.94 -4.01
N LEU A 399 -6.37 4.48 -4.86
CA LEU A 399 -5.60 5.68 -4.51
C LEU A 399 -6.46 6.94 -4.46
N GLU A 400 -7.53 7.03 -5.24
CA GLU A 400 -8.53 8.11 -5.09
C GLU A 400 -9.23 8.07 -3.73
N GLN A 401 -9.59 6.88 -3.24
CA GLN A 401 -10.17 6.72 -1.89
C GLN A 401 -9.17 7.13 -0.82
N VAL A 402 -7.93 6.65 -0.91
CA VAL A 402 -6.84 7.03 0.03
C VAL A 402 -6.62 8.53 0.00
N THR A 403 -6.57 9.14 -1.17
CA THR A 403 -6.42 10.60 -1.33
C THR A 403 -7.56 11.35 -0.64
N LYS A 404 -8.80 10.91 -0.84
CA LYS A 404 -9.98 11.55 -0.23
C LYS A 404 -9.93 11.46 1.29
N GLU A 405 -9.59 10.29 1.83
CA GLU A 405 -9.54 10.03 3.27
C GLU A 405 -8.36 10.77 3.94
N MET A 406 -7.21 10.87 3.26
CA MET A 406 -6.04 11.60 3.80
C MET A 406 -6.10 13.13 3.60
N GLY A 407 -7.10 13.66 2.88
CA GLY A 407 -7.20 15.09 2.55
C GLY A 407 -6.23 15.55 1.44
N GLY A 408 -5.86 14.62 0.56
CA GLY A 408 -4.79 14.76 -0.42
C GLY A 408 -3.67 13.76 -0.14
N LEU A 409 -2.99 13.27 -1.18
CA LEU A 409 -1.75 12.55 -0.94
C LEU A 409 -0.64 13.57 -0.63
N PRO A 410 0.01 13.45 0.52
CA PRO A 410 0.97 14.43 0.97
C PRO A 410 2.24 14.36 0.14
N LEU A 411 2.72 15.51 -0.32
CA LEU A 411 4.04 15.67 -0.93
C LEU A 411 5.08 16.19 0.08
N GLY A 412 4.65 16.64 1.25
CA GLY A 412 5.50 17.29 2.26
C GLY A 412 5.91 16.38 3.43
N VAL A 413 6.88 16.86 4.19
CA VAL A 413 7.21 16.37 5.54
C VAL A 413 6.08 16.85 6.46
N GLY A 414 5.36 15.93 7.09
CA GLY A 414 4.34 16.33 8.07
C GLY A 414 4.95 16.55 9.45
N GLU A 415 4.09 16.92 10.40
CA GLU A 415 4.46 17.21 11.79
C GLU A 415 4.97 15.97 12.55
N GLU A 416 4.84 14.76 11.97
CA GLU A 416 5.23 13.49 12.58
C GLU A 416 6.70 13.49 13.02
N LYS A 417 7.59 14.14 12.26
CA LYS A 417 9.02 14.26 12.64
C LYS A 417 9.21 15.06 13.92
N GLN A 418 8.52 16.20 14.05
CA GLN A 418 8.60 17.05 15.23
C GLN A 418 8.02 16.34 16.47
N TYR A 419 6.94 15.59 16.28
CA TYR A 419 6.38 14.75 17.35
C TYR A 419 7.36 13.65 17.76
N ALA A 420 8.01 12.97 16.81
CA ALA A 420 9.01 11.94 17.10
C ALA A 420 10.21 12.52 17.90
N GLU A 421 10.77 13.65 17.48
CA GLU A 421 11.85 14.35 18.20
C GLU A 421 11.42 14.74 19.63
N THR A 422 10.17 15.20 19.80
CA THR A 422 9.61 15.51 21.12
C THR A 422 9.52 14.27 22.00
N LEU A 423 9.01 13.15 21.47
CA LEU A 423 8.87 11.90 22.21
C LEU A 423 10.23 11.27 22.57
N GLU A 424 11.23 11.36 21.69
CA GLU A 424 12.59 10.90 21.96
C GLU A 424 13.21 11.67 23.15
N LYS A 425 13.02 12.99 23.19
CA LYS A 425 13.43 13.82 24.32
C LYS A 425 12.74 13.40 25.62
N LEU A 426 11.42 13.21 25.58
CA LEU A 426 10.64 12.78 26.74
C LEU A 426 11.05 11.39 27.26
N ASP A 427 11.28 10.42 26.36
CA ASP A 427 11.75 9.08 26.74
C ASP A 427 13.15 9.12 27.38
N SER A 428 14.02 10.00 26.88
CA SER A 428 15.35 10.25 27.44
C SER A 428 15.28 10.89 28.83
N GLU A 429 14.43 11.89 29.02
CA GLU A 429 14.17 12.50 30.34
C GLU A 429 13.63 11.45 31.33
N LEU A 430 12.72 10.58 30.88
CA LEU A 430 12.17 9.52 31.71
C LEU A 430 13.22 8.46 32.10
N LYS A 431 14.14 8.10 31.18
CA LYS A 431 15.29 7.22 31.46
C LYS A 431 16.27 7.84 32.46
N GLN A 432 16.44 9.16 32.47
CA GLN A 432 17.30 9.82 33.47
C GLN A 432 16.67 9.81 34.87
N LEU A 433 15.35 9.90 34.96
CA LEU A 433 14.62 9.80 36.24
C LEU A 433 14.57 8.36 36.76
N PHE A 434 14.41 7.41 35.85
CA PHE A 434 14.33 5.98 36.14
C PHE A 434 15.24 5.22 35.16
N PRO A 435 16.53 5.09 35.49
CA PRO A 435 17.44 4.24 34.75
C PRO A 435 16.86 2.82 34.76
N VAL A 436 16.64 2.25 33.58
CA VAL A 436 16.24 0.84 33.46
C VAL A 436 17.49 0.03 33.79
N GLU A 437 17.46 -0.73 34.89
CA GLU A 437 18.48 -1.74 35.21
C GLU A 437 18.49 -2.89 34.20
#